data_AF-A0A9D9V657-F1
#
_entry.id   AF-A0A9D9V657-F1
#
_cell.length_a   1.000
_cell.length_b   1.000
_cell.length_c   1.000
_cell.angle_alpha   90.00
_cell.angle_beta   90.00
_cell.angle_gamma   90.00
#
_symmetry.space_group_name_H-M   'P 1'
#
loop_
_entity.id
_entity.type
_entity.pdbx_description
1 polymer ?
#
loop_
_entity_poly.entity_id
_entity_poly.type
_entity_poly.pdbx_seq_one_letter_code
_entity_poly.pdbx_strand_id
1 'polypeptide(L)'
;MQNSIQNNYSKLITSDQLHNQNCYRFLQKLRLPTKDSQDLVPEIAHLVRIQQSNYDKTYAYGTLYTRFMTSLDRIIATGALAGCEWDAFFRSLYINDNDNLVETYLMMRDCVLEKSPSGLSVQQLLSQRNDENGHNINQITPAQSGSKPFLCLAMVWPNYKPSHWTNLSSVRRYCYNTGAVSQELRMGTQGQYHGYVSQVDPVFKRFLRAQKSRRSNAPITHIYFNNLPQDLYPFTYQKLFEGNLTQALQGLEQEFPNIAVITLPAAMGLMAHDDIAHTDVVFKRHVIKQLFLDIAFESTAAKHMIKDFHISSKIRNLLFGTPENEQAVLTRLLEDSFQKMGLGDQEELLPAQRQAVWFHFIKFELPRYIITTLQPDTYNFACKDAIDRGGISSAYYNLLSSFSTSQPMSRDEFEQALHAAPFMVKGRGMNDHIDIIWNAVDQYITTQKALLQGTNKHWLIDWRDANCPAVRAGELLERRLSDCMVALENRSDSSVVRHALDVLQAIKQCDRSYACNHALFLDVVVSSYAFCQDPQLLLDDKKLMHYDHLIEKMLTCDEQPVSWMETFLRLLRFLCCMQQPRKTHTNDYANLIGKMGQWRSVSKSTEHTSDSYKFCLLDQTGDLSMKFN
;
A
#
# COMPACT_ATOMS: atom_id res chain seq x y z
N MET A 1 -20.75 19.68 13.84
CA MET A 1 -20.54 19.82 12.37
C MET A 1 -20.00 18.56 11.70
N GLN A 2 -19.46 17.56 12.44
CA GLN A 2 -19.16 16.21 11.90
C GLN A 2 -20.36 15.51 11.22
N ASN A 3 -21.59 15.86 11.58
CA ASN A 3 -22.81 15.24 11.02
C ASN A 3 -23.22 15.76 9.62
N SER A 4 -22.71 16.90 9.13
CA SER A 4 -23.13 17.41 7.80
C SER A 4 -22.31 16.85 6.63
N ILE A 5 -21.16 16.23 6.91
CA ILE A 5 -20.28 15.61 5.90
C ILE A 5 -20.78 14.19 5.52
N GLN A 6 -21.64 13.57 6.33
CA GLN A 6 -22.15 12.22 6.08
C GLN A 6 -23.23 12.12 5.00
N ASN A 7 -23.86 13.22 4.58
CA ASN A 7 -25.17 13.12 3.88
C ASN A 7 -25.16 13.11 2.35
N ASN A 8 -24.02 13.33 1.67
CA ASN A 8 -23.98 13.38 0.19
C ASN A 8 -23.12 12.31 -0.49
N TYR A 9 -22.51 11.39 0.26
CA TYR A 9 -21.79 10.26 -0.33
C TYR A 9 -22.68 9.02 -0.26
N SER A 10 -22.85 8.31 -1.39
CA SER A 10 -23.57 7.03 -1.39
C SER A 10 -22.99 6.15 -0.28
N LYS A 11 -23.82 5.76 0.69
CA LYS A 11 -23.40 4.96 1.84
C LYS A 11 -22.63 3.75 1.31
N LEU A 12 -21.33 3.68 1.62
CA LEU A 12 -20.52 2.51 1.27
C LEU A 12 -21.21 1.26 1.80
N ILE A 13 -21.17 0.18 1.01
CA ILE A 13 -21.64 -1.12 1.48
C ILE A 13 -20.85 -1.55 2.71
N THR A 14 -21.48 -2.30 3.61
CA THR A 14 -20.79 -2.77 4.82
C THR A 14 -19.70 -3.79 4.46
N SER A 15 -18.73 -3.96 5.36
CA SER A 15 -17.65 -4.95 5.24
C SER A 15 -18.20 -6.36 4.94
N ASP A 16 -19.29 -6.75 5.60
CA ASP A 16 -19.99 -8.01 5.39
C ASP A 16 -20.63 -8.12 4.00
N GLN A 17 -21.32 -7.07 3.54
CA GLN A 17 -21.95 -7.04 2.21
C GLN A 17 -20.91 -7.15 1.10
N LEU A 18 -19.78 -6.42 1.24
CA LEU A 18 -18.66 -6.51 0.30
C LEU A 18 -18.08 -7.92 0.26
N HIS A 19 -17.83 -8.50 1.43
CA HIS A 19 -17.31 -9.87 1.51
C HIS A 19 -18.27 -10.88 0.87
N ASN A 20 -19.57 -10.73 1.11
CA ASN A 20 -20.58 -11.58 0.51
C ASN A 20 -20.59 -11.51 -1.03
N GLN A 21 -20.54 -10.30 -1.58
CA GLN A 21 -20.45 -10.08 -3.03
C GLN A 21 -19.16 -10.67 -3.60
N ASN A 22 -18.03 -10.46 -2.94
CA ASN A 22 -16.74 -10.95 -3.39
C ASN A 22 -16.66 -12.48 -3.35
N CYS A 23 -17.25 -13.13 -2.33
CA CYS A 23 -17.39 -14.57 -2.27
C CYS A 23 -18.30 -15.11 -3.37
N TYR A 24 -19.43 -14.47 -3.65
CA TYR A 24 -20.30 -14.84 -4.78
C TYR A 24 -19.54 -14.81 -6.11
N ARG A 25 -18.87 -13.69 -6.43
CA ARG A 25 -18.07 -13.55 -7.67
C ARG A 25 -16.97 -14.60 -7.76
N PHE A 26 -16.26 -14.86 -6.66
CA PHE A 26 -15.23 -15.90 -6.60
C PHE A 26 -15.80 -17.29 -6.89
N LEU A 27 -16.87 -17.68 -6.20
CA LEU A 27 -17.49 -19.00 -6.31
C LEU A 27 -18.11 -19.22 -7.69
N GLN A 28 -18.69 -18.17 -8.30
CA GLN A 28 -19.30 -18.23 -9.63
C GLN A 28 -18.27 -18.58 -10.72
N LYS A 29 -17.02 -18.12 -10.57
CA LYS A 29 -15.96 -18.29 -11.59
C LYS A 29 -15.22 -19.63 -11.53
N LEU A 30 -15.54 -20.49 -10.57
CA LEU A 30 -14.88 -21.79 -10.41
C LEU A 30 -15.20 -22.75 -11.58
N ARG A 31 -14.23 -23.56 -11.98
CA ARG A 31 -14.46 -24.66 -12.93
C ARG A 31 -14.85 -25.90 -12.15
N LEU A 32 -16.14 -26.15 -11.98
CA LEU A 32 -16.63 -27.25 -11.16
C LEU A 32 -16.39 -28.61 -11.83
N PRO A 33 -16.03 -29.64 -11.05
CA PRO A 33 -15.95 -31.01 -11.54
C PRO A 33 -17.37 -31.62 -11.72
N THR A 34 -17.46 -32.77 -12.38
CA THR A 34 -18.67 -33.47 -12.80
C THR A 34 -19.58 -33.89 -11.64
N LYS A 35 -20.81 -34.32 -11.96
CA LYS A 35 -21.87 -34.63 -10.97
C LYS A 35 -21.45 -35.63 -9.89
N ASP A 36 -20.63 -36.64 -10.21
CA ASP A 36 -20.14 -37.63 -9.24
C ASP A 36 -19.27 -37.01 -8.13
N SER A 37 -18.81 -35.77 -8.32
CA SER A 37 -18.05 -35.01 -7.33
C SER A 37 -18.90 -34.45 -6.19
N GLN A 38 -20.23 -34.40 -6.35
CA GLN A 38 -21.14 -33.90 -5.32
C GLN A 38 -21.19 -34.82 -4.10
N ASP A 39 -21.02 -36.12 -4.31
CA ASP A 39 -20.99 -37.10 -3.22
C ASP A 39 -19.72 -36.94 -2.37
N LEU A 40 -18.62 -36.53 -2.99
CA LEU A 40 -17.37 -36.26 -2.30
C LEU A 40 -17.43 -34.91 -1.57
N VAL A 41 -17.82 -33.85 -2.27
CA VAL A 41 -17.88 -32.47 -1.74
C VAL A 41 -19.30 -31.93 -1.90
N PRO A 42 -20.19 -32.09 -0.90
CA PRO A 42 -21.60 -31.70 -1.00
C PRO A 42 -21.83 -30.24 -1.34
N GLU A 43 -20.92 -29.36 -0.93
CA GLU A 43 -20.95 -27.94 -1.29
C GLU A 43 -20.95 -27.70 -2.81
N ILE A 44 -20.43 -28.61 -3.64
CA ILE A 44 -20.43 -28.46 -5.11
C ILE A 44 -21.85 -28.33 -5.67
N ALA A 45 -22.85 -29.01 -5.09
CA ALA A 45 -24.24 -28.87 -5.50
C ALA A 45 -24.79 -27.44 -5.27
N HIS A 46 -24.28 -26.74 -4.26
CA HIS A 46 -24.58 -25.31 -4.06
C HIS A 46 -23.87 -24.46 -5.11
N LEU A 47 -22.60 -24.76 -5.41
CA LEU A 47 -21.85 -24.00 -6.42
C LEU A 47 -22.48 -24.10 -7.81
N VAL A 48 -22.97 -25.28 -8.22
CA VAL A 48 -23.68 -25.45 -9.50
C VAL A 48 -24.89 -24.52 -9.59
N ARG A 49 -25.66 -24.38 -8.49
CA ARG A 49 -26.80 -23.45 -8.44
C ARG A 49 -26.34 -21.99 -8.53
N ILE A 50 -25.23 -21.64 -7.86
CA ILE A 50 -24.67 -20.28 -7.88
C ILE A 50 -24.24 -19.86 -9.27
N GLN A 51 -23.66 -20.78 -10.05
CA GLN A 51 -23.26 -20.50 -11.44
C GLN A 51 -24.43 -20.16 -12.36
N GLN A 52 -25.65 -20.52 -11.97
CA GLN A 52 -26.87 -20.32 -12.75
C GLN A 52 -27.80 -19.24 -12.16
N SER A 53 -27.46 -18.69 -10.99
CA SER A 53 -28.28 -17.71 -10.27
C SER A 53 -27.66 -16.32 -10.29
N ASN A 54 -28.50 -15.29 -10.12
CA ASN A 54 -28.03 -13.94 -9.81
C ASN A 54 -27.61 -13.83 -8.34
N TYR A 55 -26.84 -12.79 -8.00
CA TYR A 55 -26.44 -12.49 -6.63
C TYR A 55 -27.66 -12.26 -5.73
N ASP A 56 -27.77 -13.05 -4.66
CA ASP A 56 -28.76 -12.87 -3.59
C ASP A 56 -28.11 -12.29 -2.34
N LYS A 57 -28.45 -11.03 -2.02
CA LYS A 57 -27.93 -10.32 -0.86
C LYS A 57 -28.29 -10.95 0.50
N THR A 58 -29.24 -11.89 0.54
CA THR A 58 -29.66 -12.58 1.77
C THR A 58 -28.97 -13.93 1.96
N TYR A 59 -28.32 -14.45 0.93
CA TYR A 59 -27.57 -15.70 0.99
C TYR A 59 -26.14 -15.45 1.49
N ALA A 60 -25.70 -16.23 2.49
CA ALA A 60 -24.39 -16.10 3.12
C ALA A 60 -23.28 -16.82 2.32
N TYR A 61 -22.86 -16.22 1.20
CA TYR A 61 -21.81 -16.77 0.32
C TYR A 61 -20.44 -16.87 1.02
N GLY A 62 -20.11 -15.97 1.95
CA GLY A 62 -18.88 -16.06 2.73
C GLY A 62 -18.86 -17.27 3.67
N THR A 63 -20.00 -17.58 4.29
CA THR A 63 -20.16 -18.83 5.06
C THR A 63 -20.09 -20.06 4.16
N LEU A 64 -20.69 -20.03 2.96
CA LEU A 64 -20.56 -21.13 2.00
C LEU A 64 -19.11 -21.33 1.57
N TYR A 65 -18.37 -20.26 1.25
CA TYR A 65 -16.96 -20.32 0.91
C TYR A 65 -16.13 -20.98 2.01
N THR A 66 -16.30 -20.53 3.26
CA THR A 66 -15.58 -21.08 4.41
C THR A 66 -15.83 -22.58 4.60
N ARG A 67 -17.10 -23.00 4.50
CA ARG A 67 -17.48 -24.41 4.57
C ARG A 67 -16.87 -25.22 3.42
N PHE A 68 -16.94 -24.69 2.21
CA PHE A 68 -16.41 -25.32 1.01
C PHE A 68 -14.89 -25.55 1.11
N MET A 69 -14.12 -24.53 1.47
CA MET A 69 -12.66 -24.66 1.65
C MET A 69 -12.31 -25.67 2.74
N THR A 70 -13.09 -25.70 3.83
CA THR A 70 -12.92 -26.68 4.92
C THR A 70 -13.21 -28.11 4.46
N SER A 71 -14.25 -28.32 3.64
CA SER A 71 -14.55 -29.62 3.04
C SER A 71 -13.42 -30.09 2.11
N LEU A 72 -12.91 -29.20 1.25
CA LEU A 72 -11.79 -29.53 0.35
C LEU A 72 -10.55 -29.99 1.12
N ASP A 73 -10.12 -29.21 2.11
CA ASP A 73 -8.94 -29.53 2.92
C ASP A 73 -9.07 -30.91 3.61
N ARG A 74 -10.25 -31.23 4.15
CA ARG A 74 -10.52 -32.54 4.76
C ARG A 74 -10.41 -33.70 3.76
N ILE A 75 -10.92 -33.52 2.54
CA ILE A 75 -11.02 -34.61 1.55
C ILE A 75 -9.71 -34.77 0.76
N ILE A 76 -8.92 -33.71 0.57
CA ILE A 76 -7.61 -33.81 -0.09
C ILE A 76 -6.72 -34.86 0.58
N ALA A 77 -6.78 -34.98 1.91
CA ALA A 77 -6.01 -35.96 2.67
C ALA A 77 -6.34 -37.43 2.31
N THR A 78 -7.50 -37.72 1.72
CA THR A 78 -7.88 -39.08 1.31
C THR A 78 -7.37 -39.46 -0.07
N GLY A 79 -6.85 -38.51 -0.84
CA GLY A 79 -6.44 -38.71 -2.23
C GLY A 79 -7.60 -38.76 -3.24
N ALA A 80 -8.85 -38.61 -2.80
CA ALA A 80 -10.03 -38.73 -3.67
C ALA A 80 -10.15 -37.62 -4.73
N LEU A 81 -9.49 -36.47 -4.54
CA LEU A 81 -9.60 -35.31 -5.45
C LEU A 81 -8.48 -35.29 -6.51
N ALA A 82 -8.33 -36.38 -7.27
CA ALA A 82 -7.29 -36.60 -8.27
C ALA A 82 -7.83 -36.61 -9.71
N GLY A 83 -6.96 -36.39 -10.70
CA GLY A 83 -7.30 -36.44 -12.13
C GLY A 83 -7.45 -35.07 -12.80
N CYS A 84 -7.59 -35.08 -14.13
CA CYS A 84 -7.51 -33.89 -14.98
C CYS A 84 -8.65 -32.88 -14.73
N GLU A 85 -9.83 -33.37 -14.38
CA GLU A 85 -10.97 -32.53 -14.05
C GLU A 85 -10.73 -31.77 -12.74
N TRP A 86 -10.31 -32.48 -11.68
CA TRP A 86 -9.89 -31.87 -10.43
C TRP A 86 -8.69 -30.94 -10.63
N ASP A 87 -7.75 -31.25 -11.53
CA ASP A 87 -6.66 -30.31 -11.88
C ASP A 87 -7.21 -28.97 -12.40
N ALA A 88 -8.20 -29.00 -13.30
CA ALA A 88 -8.82 -27.79 -13.81
C ALA A 88 -9.54 -27.00 -12.72
N PHE A 89 -10.24 -27.71 -11.83
CA PHE A 89 -10.89 -27.13 -10.66
C PHE A 89 -9.89 -26.45 -9.71
N PHE A 90 -8.83 -27.15 -9.27
CA PHE A 90 -7.83 -26.58 -8.36
C PHE A 90 -7.08 -25.40 -8.97
N ARG A 91 -6.82 -25.41 -10.29
CA ARG A 91 -6.30 -24.21 -10.97
C ARG A 91 -7.27 -23.04 -10.88
N SER A 92 -8.58 -23.26 -11.03
CA SER A 92 -9.59 -22.19 -10.94
C SER A 92 -9.77 -21.61 -9.53
N LEU A 93 -9.34 -22.32 -8.47
CA LEU A 93 -9.32 -21.75 -7.11
C LEU A 93 -8.30 -20.62 -6.96
N TYR A 94 -7.17 -20.70 -7.67
CA TYR A 94 -6.06 -19.74 -7.55
C TYR A 94 -6.00 -18.77 -8.73
N ILE A 95 -6.13 -19.28 -9.95
CA ILE A 95 -6.24 -18.50 -11.19
C ILE A 95 -7.72 -18.14 -11.38
N ASN A 96 -8.25 -17.38 -10.42
CA ASN A 96 -9.65 -17.00 -10.34
C ASN A 96 -9.81 -15.54 -10.78
N ASP A 97 -10.40 -15.34 -11.95
CA ASP A 97 -10.64 -14.03 -12.53
C ASP A 97 -12.05 -13.52 -12.16
N ASN A 98 -12.18 -13.11 -10.90
CA ASN A 98 -13.45 -12.72 -10.26
C ASN A 98 -13.72 -11.23 -10.21
N ASP A 99 -12.85 -10.40 -10.79
CA ASP A 99 -12.97 -8.95 -10.81
C ASP A 99 -13.05 -8.28 -9.41
N ASN A 100 -12.86 -9.04 -8.31
CA ASN A 100 -13.05 -8.53 -6.95
C ASN A 100 -12.17 -7.32 -6.65
N LEU A 101 -10.92 -7.29 -7.15
CA LEU A 101 -10.01 -6.16 -6.94
C LEU A 101 -10.52 -4.89 -7.60
N VAL A 102 -11.01 -4.99 -8.85
CA VAL A 102 -11.53 -3.86 -9.62
C VAL A 102 -12.81 -3.35 -8.99
N GLU A 103 -13.77 -4.25 -8.77
CA GLU A 103 -15.07 -3.92 -8.20
C GLU A 103 -14.95 -3.33 -6.78
N THR A 104 -14.06 -3.88 -5.95
CA THR A 104 -13.79 -3.33 -4.61
C THR A 104 -13.16 -1.94 -4.71
N TYR A 105 -12.24 -1.72 -5.65
CA TYR A 105 -11.65 -0.39 -5.86
C TYR A 105 -12.70 0.64 -6.29
N LEU A 106 -13.55 0.31 -7.26
CA LEU A 106 -14.58 1.24 -7.75
C LEU A 106 -15.50 1.75 -6.63
N MET A 107 -15.79 0.93 -5.62
CA MET A 107 -16.61 1.32 -4.47
C MET A 107 -15.95 2.35 -3.54
N MET A 108 -14.62 2.42 -3.54
CA MET A 108 -13.84 3.30 -2.66
C MET A 108 -12.96 4.30 -3.41
N ARG A 109 -13.01 4.28 -4.75
CA ARG A 109 -12.16 5.08 -5.65
C ARG A 109 -12.12 6.53 -5.23
N ASP A 110 -13.30 7.11 -5.01
CA ASP A 110 -13.46 8.49 -4.59
C ASP A 110 -12.71 8.80 -3.29
N CYS A 111 -12.86 7.95 -2.27
CA CYS A 111 -12.16 8.11 -0.99
C CYS A 111 -10.63 8.12 -1.15
N VAL A 112 -10.13 7.27 -2.05
CA VAL A 112 -8.69 7.09 -2.28
C VAL A 112 -8.13 8.27 -3.05
N LEU A 113 -8.82 8.71 -4.12
CA LEU A 113 -8.38 9.81 -4.98
C LEU A 113 -8.51 11.19 -4.31
N GLU A 114 -9.39 11.33 -3.32
CA GLU A 114 -9.58 12.54 -2.51
C GLU A 114 -8.48 12.74 -1.44
N LYS A 115 -7.55 11.79 -1.25
CA LYS A 115 -6.43 11.97 -0.33
C LYS A 115 -5.62 13.22 -0.68
N SER A 116 -5.34 14.03 0.33
CA SER A 116 -4.51 15.24 0.26
C SER A 116 -3.41 15.21 1.31
N PRO A 117 -2.31 15.97 1.15
CA PRO A 117 -1.19 15.95 2.09
C PRO A 117 -1.61 16.18 3.55
N SER A 118 -2.51 17.15 3.78
CA SER A 118 -3.00 17.47 5.12
C SER A 118 -4.17 16.57 5.58
N GLY A 119 -4.81 15.83 4.67
CA GLY A 119 -6.00 15.04 4.90
C GLY A 119 -5.79 13.78 5.75
N LEU A 120 -6.90 13.16 6.15
CA LEU A 120 -6.87 11.84 6.81
C LEU A 120 -6.24 10.80 5.89
N SER A 121 -5.59 9.77 6.46
CA SER A 121 -5.10 8.66 5.67
C SER A 121 -6.26 7.87 5.04
N VAL A 122 -6.01 7.23 3.89
CA VAL A 122 -7.01 6.36 3.25
C VAL A 122 -7.50 5.28 4.23
N GLN A 123 -6.63 4.75 5.08
CA GLN A 123 -7.00 3.81 6.13
C GLN A 123 -8.03 4.39 7.09
N GLN A 124 -7.84 5.63 7.56
CA GLN A 124 -8.77 6.31 8.47
C GLN A 124 -10.10 6.59 7.77
N LEU A 125 -10.06 7.11 6.54
CA LEU A 125 -11.24 7.41 5.74
C LEU A 125 -12.11 6.17 5.52
N LEU A 126 -11.50 5.05 5.13
CA LEU A 126 -12.26 3.82 4.88
C LEU A 126 -12.72 3.14 6.16
N SER A 127 -11.90 3.16 7.22
CA SER A 127 -12.31 2.61 8.53
C SER A 127 -13.52 3.34 9.10
N GLN A 128 -13.58 4.67 8.98
CA GLN A 128 -14.71 5.48 9.45
C GLN A 128 -15.99 5.28 8.64
N ARG A 129 -15.87 4.91 7.36
CA ARG A 129 -17.03 4.68 6.47
C ARG A 129 -17.59 3.26 6.57
N ASN A 130 -16.87 2.34 7.21
CA ASN A 130 -17.20 0.92 7.27
C ASN A 130 -18.02 0.53 8.52
N ASP A 131 -18.96 1.38 8.94
CA ASP A 131 -19.78 1.15 10.12
C ASP A 131 -20.63 -0.13 10.00
N GLU A 132 -20.32 -1.15 10.82
CA GLU A 132 -21.03 -2.44 10.89
C GLU A 132 -22.34 -2.37 11.71
N ASN A 133 -23.09 -1.27 11.62
CA ASN A 133 -24.30 -1.06 12.44
C ASN A 133 -25.54 -1.88 11.97
N GLY A 134 -25.32 -3.11 11.50
CA GLY A 134 -26.37 -4.01 10.99
C GLY A 134 -26.13 -5.48 11.31
N HIS A 135 -27.13 -6.32 11.03
CA HIS A 135 -26.99 -7.77 11.15
C HIS A 135 -26.07 -8.31 10.05
N ASN A 136 -24.97 -8.94 10.46
CA ASN A 136 -24.07 -9.66 9.55
C ASN A 136 -24.75 -10.95 9.07
N ILE A 137 -24.69 -11.19 7.76
CA ILE A 137 -25.17 -12.44 7.15
C ILE A 137 -24.08 -13.51 7.14
N ASN A 138 -22.80 -13.13 7.08
CA ASN A 138 -21.69 -14.08 7.17
C ASN A 138 -21.18 -14.24 8.60
N GLN A 139 -20.61 -15.41 8.87
CA GLN A 139 -20.00 -15.73 10.16
C GLN A 139 -18.73 -14.92 10.47
N ILE A 140 -17.97 -14.54 9.44
CA ILE A 140 -16.72 -13.79 9.57
C ILE A 140 -16.76 -12.64 8.56
N THR A 141 -16.55 -11.42 9.02
CA THR A 141 -16.46 -10.23 8.17
C THR A 141 -15.02 -9.73 8.03
N PRO A 142 -14.69 -8.95 6.98
CA PRO A 142 -13.42 -8.27 6.84
C PRO A 142 -13.06 -7.39 8.05
N ALA A 143 -13.98 -6.58 8.56
CA ALA A 143 -13.66 -5.71 9.70
C ALA A 143 -13.38 -6.54 10.97
N GLN A 144 -14.12 -7.63 11.20
CA GLN A 144 -13.84 -8.60 12.27
C GLN A 144 -12.44 -9.22 12.11
N SER A 145 -12.09 -9.65 10.89
CA SER A 145 -10.76 -10.21 10.54
C SER A 145 -9.61 -9.21 10.77
N GLY A 146 -9.89 -7.90 10.68
CA GLY A 146 -8.95 -6.81 10.97
C GLY A 146 -8.91 -6.34 12.42
N SER A 147 -9.84 -6.80 13.26
CA SER A 147 -9.93 -6.37 14.65
C SER A 147 -8.76 -6.89 15.49
N LYS A 148 -8.29 -6.09 16.46
CA LYS A 148 -7.23 -6.48 17.40
C LYS A 148 -7.56 -7.79 18.14
N PRO A 149 -8.79 -8.02 18.65
CA PRO A 149 -9.12 -9.29 19.31
C PRO A 149 -8.97 -10.50 18.39
N PHE A 150 -9.44 -10.40 17.14
CA PHE A 150 -9.31 -11.49 16.17
C PHE A 150 -7.84 -11.75 15.81
N LEU A 151 -7.03 -10.71 15.64
CA LEU A 151 -5.60 -10.85 15.38
C LEU A 151 -4.89 -11.60 16.53
N CYS A 152 -5.19 -11.25 17.79
CA CYS A 152 -4.65 -11.95 18.96
C CYS A 152 -5.08 -13.42 19.01
N LEU A 153 -6.37 -13.71 18.82
CA LEU A 153 -6.91 -15.06 18.82
C LEU A 153 -6.33 -15.92 17.68
N ALA A 154 -6.25 -15.38 16.47
CA ALA A 154 -5.75 -16.09 15.30
C ALA A 154 -4.28 -16.54 15.45
N MET A 155 -3.49 -15.83 16.25
CA MET A 155 -2.10 -16.23 16.52
C MET A 155 -2.02 -17.46 17.42
N VAL A 156 -2.84 -17.55 18.46
CA VAL A 156 -2.81 -18.66 19.42
C VAL A 156 -3.68 -19.85 19.00
N TRP A 157 -4.42 -19.74 17.90
CA TRP A 157 -5.36 -20.76 17.45
C TRP A 157 -4.61 -21.99 16.91
N PRO A 158 -4.88 -23.22 17.42
CA PRO A 158 -4.32 -24.44 16.84
C PRO A 158 -4.56 -24.65 15.34
N ASN A 159 -5.58 -24.01 14.78
CA ASN A 159 -6.04 -24.22 13.40
C ASN A 159 -6.13 -22.90 12.64
N TYR A 160 -5.00 -22.21 12.49
CA TYR A 160 -4.93 -21.00 11.66
C TYR A 160 -4.88 -21.34 10.17
N LYS A 161 -5.93 -20.99 9.42
CA LYS A 161 -6.06 -21.24 7.97
C LYS A 161 -6.54 -19.97 7.23
N PRO A 162 -5.65 -19.05 6.86
CA PRO A 162 -6.03 -17.73 6.36
C PRO A 162 -6.78 -17.78 5.03
N SER A 163 -6.49 -18.77 4.19
CA SER A 163 -7.19 -18.99 2.91
C SER A 163 -8.67 -19.33 3.08
N HIS A 164 -9.12 -19.77 4.27
CA HIS A 164 -10.49 -20.24 4.49
C HIS A 164 -11.49 -19.12 4.82
N TRP A 165 -11.02 -17.90 5.07
CA TRP A 165 -11.87 -16.81 5.59
C TRP A 165 -12.09 -15.71 4.55
N THR A 166 -11.49 -14.53 4.75
CA THR A 166 -11.69 -13.35 3.90
C THR A 166 -10.66 -13.25 2.77
N ASN A 167 -9.72 -14.19 2.68
CA ASN A 167 -8.64 -14.17 1.71
C ASN A 167 -9.02 -14.94 0.44
N LEU A 168 -9.58 -14.23 -0.54
CA LEU A 168 -9.97 -14.79 -1.83
C LEU A 168 -8.86 -14.62 -2.86
N SER A 169 -8.43 -15.72 -3.48
CA SER A 169 -7.46 -15.64 -4.58
C SER A 169 -8.04 -14.87 -5.76
N SER A 170 -7.22 -14.04 -6.39
CA SER A 170 -7.62 -13.31 -7.58
C SER A 170 -6.46 -13.14 -8.57
N VAL A 171 -6.80 -12.91 -9.83
CA VAL A 171 -5.83 -12.57 -10.86
C VAL A 171 -5.58 -11.05 -10.84
N ARG A 172 -4.31 -10.62 -10.87
CA ARG A 172 -3.97 -9.20 -11.04
C ARG A 172 -3.84 -8.86 -12.51
N ARG A 173 -4.69 -7.95 -12.98
CA ARG A 173 -4.69 -7.43 -14.35
C ARG A 173 -4.42 -5.95 -14.36
N TYR A 174 -3.53 -5.57 -15.25
CA TYR A 174 -3.16 -4.21 -15.56
C TYR A 174 -3.07 -4.10 -17.08
N CYS A 175 -3.23 -2.90 -17.62
CA CYS A 175 -3.15 -2.67 -19.06
C CYS A 175 -1.84 -3.24 -19.64
N TYR A 176 -0.71 -2.96 -18.98
CA TYR A 176 0.63 -3.36 -19.43
C TYR A 176 0.90 -4.87 -19.43
N ASN A 177 0.20 -5.66 -18.59
CA ASN A 177 0.44 -7.10 -18.45
C ASN A 177 -0.61 -7.97 -19.15
N THR A 178 -1.48 -7.35 -19.95
CA THR A 178 -2.45 -8.07 -20.79
C THR A 178 -1.70 -8.96 -21.79
N GLY A 179 -1.90 -10.27 -21.70
CA GLY A 179 -1.21 -11.25 -22.55
C GLY A 179 0.23 -11.57 -22.12
N ALA A 180 0.65 -11.15 -20.92
CA ALA A 180 1.96 -11.53 -20.37
C ALA A 180 2.10 -13.06 -20.28
N VAL A 181 3.34 -13.55 -20.47
CA VAL A 181 3.66 -14.98 -20.39
C VAL A 181 3.42 -15.53 -18.98
N SER A 182 3.68 -14.72 -17.96
CA SER A 182 3.51 -15.06 -16.56
C SER A 182 2.37 -14.25 -15.95
N GLN A 183 1.44 -14.93 -15.30
CA GLN A 183 0.28 -14.30 -14.66
C GLN A 183 0.51 -14.09 -13.17
N GLU A 184 0.39 -12.85 -12.71
CA GLU A 184 0.39 -12.56 -11.28
C GLU A 184 -0.93 -12.96 -10.62
N LEU A 185 -0.82 -13.64 -9.50
CA LEU A 185 -1.90 -14.00 -8.61
C LEU A 185 -1.81 -13.19 -7.32
N ARG A 186 -2.95 -12.77 -6.79
CA ARG A 186 -3.09 -12.28 -5.42
C ARG A 186 -3.61 -13.42 -4.57
N MET A 187 -2.78 -13.88 -3.63
CA MET A 187 -3.15 -14.85 -2.60
C MET A 187 -2.30 -14.62 -1.36
N GLY A 188 -2.90 -14.77 -0.17
CA GLY A 188 -2.19 -14.68 1.11
C GLY A 188 -1.22 -15.84 1.33
N THR A 189 -0.73 -15.94 2.57
CA THR A 189 0.19 -17.03 2.92
C THR A 189 -0.48 -18.38 2.70
N GLN A 190 0.24 -19.31 2.07
CA GLN A 190 -0.17 -20.71 1.97
C GLN A 190 0.43 -21.55 3.10
N GLY A 191 1.12 -20.92 4.06
CA GLY A 191 1.45 -21.54 5.34
C GLY A 191 0.24 -21.48 6.27
N GLN A 192 -0.02 -22.58 6.98
CA GLN A 192 -1.11 -22.71 7.94
C GLN A 192 -0.66 -23.45 9.20
N TYR A 193 -1.46 -23.34 10.26
CA TYR A 193 -1.37 -24.22 11.43
C TYR A 193 -2.52 -25.23 11.41
N HIS A 194 -2.21 -26.49 11.65
CA HIS A 194 -3.19 -27.54 11.88
C HIS A 194 -2.79 -28.35 13.11
N GLY A 195 -3.60 -28.29 14.16
CA GLY A 195 -3.25 -28.90 15.45
C GLY A 195 -1.91 -28.42 16.02
N TYR A 196 -1.63 -27.12 15.94
CA TYR A 196 -0.34 -26.49 16.33
C TYR A 196 0.88 -26.85 15.48
N VAL A 197 0.71 -27.63 14.40
CA VAL A 197 1.79 -27.93 13.46
C VAL A 197 1.75 -26.95 12.29
N SER A 198 2.84 -26.22 12.08
CA SER A 198 3.03 -25.39 10.88
C SER A 198 3.23 -26.28 9.66
N GLN A 199 2.40 -26.09 8.64
CA GLN A 199 2.47 -26.84 7.39
C GLN A 199 2.03 -25.96 6.21
N VAL A 200 2.26 -26.43 4.99
CA VAL A 200 1.71 -25.80 3.77
C VAL A 200 0.29 -26.32 3.52
N ASP A 201 -0.60 -25.41 3.14
CA ASP A 201 -1.99 -25.67 2.76
C ASP A 201 -2.09 -26.83 1.73
N PRO A 202 -2.77 -27.95 2.06
CA PRO A 202 -2.98 -29.06 1.15
C PRO A 202 -3.69 -28.67 -0.16
N VAL A 203 -4.56 -27.67 -0.13
CA VAL A 203 -5.22 -27.11 -1.32
C VAL A 203 -4.17 -26.50 -2.26
N PHE A 204 -3.20 -25.78 -1.70
CA PHE A 204 -2.11 -25.19 -2.47
C PHE A 204 -1.18 -26.25 -3.05
N LYS A 205 -0.81 -27.26 -2.26
CA LYS A 205 -0.05 -28.42 -2.75
C LYS A 205 -0.75 -29.09 -3.94
N ARG A 206 -2.07 -29.24 -3.87
CA ARG A 206 -2.86 -29.81 -4.96
C ARG A 206 -2.88 -28.93 -6.21
N PHE A 207 -2.91 -27.61 -6.05
CA PHE A 207 -2.72 -26.64 -7.14
C PHE A 207 -1.36 -26.79 -7.82
N LEU A 208 -0.27 -26.93 -7.06
CA LEU A 208 1.07 -27.12 -7.64
C LEU A 208 1.18 -28.41 -8.46
N ARG A 209 0.51 -29.49 -8.04
CA ARG A 209 0.40 -30.74 -8.83
C ARG A 209 -0.35 -30.49 -10.15
N ALA A 210 -1.46 -29.75 -10.09
CA ALA A 210 -2.26 -29.41 -11.25
C ALA A 210 -1.58 -28.45 -12.24
N GLN A 211 -0.63 -27.63 -11.77
CA GLN A 211 0.21 -26.80 -12.63
C GLN A 211 1.26 -27.66 -13.34
N LYS A 212 1.93 -28.56 -12.60
CA LYS A 212 2.94 -29.47 -13.17
C LYS A 212 2.37 -30.35 -14.29
N SER A 213 1.15 -30.85 -14.14
CA SER A 213 0.51 -31.71 -15.16
C SER A 213 0.26 -31.00 -16.50
N ARG A 214 0.17 -29.67 -16.50
CA ARG A 214 -0.07 -28.87 -17.72
C ARG A 214 1.21 -28.59 -18.51
N ARG A 215 2.36 -28.45 -17.84
CA ARG A 215 3.65 -28.12 -18.45
C ARG A 215 4.74 -29.05 -17.93
N SER A 216 4.88 -30.21 -18.54
CA SER A 216 5.94 -31.17 -18.20
C SER A 216 7.36 -30.63 -18.43
N ASN A 217 7.51 -29.65 -19.34
CA ASN A 217 8.81 -29.21 -19.84
C ASN A 217 9.35 -27.93 -19.17
N ALA A 218 8.53 -27.19 -18.39
CA ALA A 218 8.99 -26.01 -17.69
C ALA A 218 9.54 -26.41 -16.31
N PRO A 219 10.79 -26.06 -15.94
CA PRO A 219 11.38 -26.46 -14.67
C PRO A 219 10.65 -25.83 -13.48
N ILE A 220 10.13 -24.60 -13.65
CA ILE A 220 9.38 -23.85 -12.64
C ILE A 220 8.07 -23.37 -13.28
N THR A 221 6.94 -23.81 -12.72
CA THR A 221 5.60 -23.36 -13.14
C THR A 221 5.07 -22.22 -12.27
N HIS A 222 5.60 -22.07 -11.05
CA HIS A 222 5.15 -21.06 -10.10
C HIS A 222 6.30 -20.45 -9.30
N ILE A 223 6.31 -19.13 -9.13
CA ILE A 223 7.21 -18.43 -8.18
C ILE A 223 6.38 -17.86 -7.03
N TYR A 224 6.76 -18.21 -5.81
CA TYR A 224 6.14 -17.72 -4.59
C TYR A 224 7.09 -16.78 -3.86
N PHE A 225 6.86 -15.47 -3.96
CA PHE A 225 7.62 -14.47 -3.20
C PHE A 225 7.04 -14.33 -1.80
N ASN A 226 7.72 -14.91 -0.82
CA ASN A 226 7.35 -14.88 0.58
C ASN A 226 7.90 -13.60 1.27
N ASN A 227 7.00 -12.75 1.73
CA ASN A 227 7.27 -11.53 2.51
C ASN A 227 6.79 -11.70 3.97
N LEU A 228 6.77 -12.95 4.46
CA LEU A 228 6.67 -13.21 5.89
C LEU A 228 8.07 -13.10 6.52
N PRO A 229 8.16 -12.53 7.73
CA PRO A 229 9.40 -12.53 8.47
C PRO A 229 9.83 -13.95 8.82
N GLN A 230 11.13 -14.13 8.89
CA GLN A 230 11.86 -15.26 9.42
C GLN A 230 12.62 -14.85 10.70
N ASP A 231 12.92 -13.57 10.85
CA ASP A 231 13.63 -12.97 11.97
C ASP A 231 12.83 -13.09 13.27
N LEU A 232 13.45 -13.78 14.23
CA LEU A 232 12.89 -14.03 15.55
C LEU A 232 13.22 -12.93 16.57
N TYR A 233 13.93 -11.86 16.18
CA TYR A 233 14.39 -10.82 17.11
C TYR A 233 13.75 -9.42 16.86
N PRO A 234 13.40 -8.65 17.92
CA PRO A 234 13.16 -9.13 19.29
C PRO A 234 12.06 -10.20 19.31
N PHE A 235 12.18 -11.15 20.24
CA PHE A 235 11.29 -12.31 20.34
C PHE A 235 9.87 -11.88 20.66
N THR A 236 8.98 -12.01 19.68
CA THR A 236 7.54 -11.85 19.86
C THR A 236 6.84 -13.10 19.35
N TYR A 237 5.72 -13.46 19.97
CA TYR A 237 4.95 -14.64 19.57
C TYR A 237 4.52 -14.56 18.08
N GLN A 238 4.15 -13.38 17.60
CA GLN A 238 3.82 -13.16 16.19
C GLN A 238 4.98 -13.50 15.26
N LYS A 239 6.21 -13.11 15.60
CA LYS A 239 7.40 -13.40 14.78
C LYS A 239 7.72 -14.89 14.77
N LEU A 240 7.62 -15.56 15.91
CA LEU A 240 7.80 -17.01 15.97
C LEU A 240 6.76 -17.72 15.10
N PHE A 241 5.51 -17.30 15.20
CA PHE A 241 4.40 -17.82 14.40
C PHE A 241 4.65 -17.66 12.89
N GLU A 242 4.94 -16.44 12.43
CA GLU A 242 5.20 -16.18 11.01
C GLU A 242 6.49 -16.84 10.52
N GLY A 243 7.53 -16.93 11.36
CA GLY A 243 8.79 -17.61 11.06
C GLY A 243 8.63 -19.12 10.82
N ASN A 244 7.80 -19.79 11.61
CA ASN A 244 7.48 -21.21 11.41
C ASN A 244 6.73 -21.44 10.08
N LEU A 245 5.81 -20.53 9.71
CA LEU A 245 5.14 -20.60 8.41
C LEU A 245 6.14 -20.39 7.26
N THR A 246 7.07 -19.45 7.40
CA THR A 246 8.16 -19.23 6.43
C THR A 246 8.99 -20.49 6.23
N GLN A 247 9.40 -21.17 7.31
CA GLN A 247 10.17 -22.41 7.24
C GLN A 247 9.39 -23.54 6.54
N ALA A 248 8.10 -23.70 6.86
CA ALA A 248 7.25 -24.70 6.20
C ALA A 248 7.14 -24.43 4.68
N LEU A 249 7.01 -23.16 4.29
CA LEU A 249 6.98 -22.75 2.88
C LEU A 249 8.32 -22.99 2.17
N GLN A 250 9.46 -22.71 2.81
CA GLN A 250 10.78 -22.98 2.24
C GLN A 250 11.01 -24.48 1.98
N GLY A 251 10.49 -25.34 2.86
CA GLY A 251 10.53 -26.80 2.67
C GLY A 251 9.72 -27.31 1.48
N LEU A 252 8.83 -26.49 0.89
CA LEU A 252 7.91 -26.91 -0.16
C LEU A 252 8.63 -27.35 -1.45
N GLU A 253 9.80 -26.79 -1.75
CA GLU A 253 10.59 -27.14 -2.93
C GLU A 253 11.13 -28.58 -2.91
N GLN A 254 11.21 -29.19 -1.73
CA GLN A 254 11.61 -30.59 -1.56
C GLN A 254 10.53 -31.56 -2.08
N GLU A 255 9.26 -31.18 -1.91
CA GLU A 255 8.10 -31.97 -2.37
C GLU A 255 7.71 -31.60 -3.81
N PHE A 256 7.88 -30.33 -4.20
CA PHE A 256 7.45 -29.81 -5.50
C PHE A 256 8.64 -29.27 -6.30
N PRO A 257 9.13 -30.00 -7.32
CA PRO A 257 10.24 -29.52 -8.12
C PRO A 257 9.87 -28.32 -9.02
N ASN A 258 8.58 -28.07 -9.26
CA ASN A 258 8.05 -27.07 -10.18
C ASN A 258 7.70 -25.71 -9.53
N ILE A 259 8.15 -25.46 -8.30
CA ILE A 259 8.00 -24.18 -7.61
C ILE A 259 9.38 -23.61 -7.22
N ALA A 260 9.47 -22.27 -7.23
CA ALA A 260 10.52 -21.52 -6.56
C ALA A 260 9.91 -20.70 -5.42
N VAL A 261 10.41 -20.86 -4.20
CA VAL A 261 10.01 -20.11 -3.01
C VAL A 261 11.13 -19.15 -2.64
N ILE A 262 10.86 -17.85 -2.78
CA ILE A 262 11.84 -16.78 -2.56
C ILE A 262 11.41 -15.99 -1.33
N THR A 263 12.17 -16.04 -0.24
CA THR A 263 11.88 -15.20 0.94
C THR A 263 12.62 -13.87 0.80
N LEU A 264 11.90 -12.75 0.94
CA LEU A 264 12.45 -11.41 0.82
C LEU A 264 12.09 -10.54 2.04
N PRO A 265 13.02 -9.68 2.52
CA PRO A 265 12.75 -8.80 3.66
C PRO A 265 11.61 -7.83 3.35
N ALA A 266 10.82 -7.48 4.37
CA ALA A 266 9.60 -6.71 4.08
C ALA A 266 9.08 -5.73 5.14
N ALA A 267 9.54 -5.75 6.40
CA ALA A 267 9.08 -4.76 7.40
C ALA A 267 10.02 -4.49 8.59
N MET A 268 11.17 -5.16 8.66
CA MET A 268 12.12 -5.06 9.78
C MET A 268 13.52 -4.79 9.24
N GLY A 269 14.44 -4.41 10.14
CA GLY A 269 15.82 -4.09 9.79
C GLY A 269 15.85 -2.95 8.78
N LEU A 270 16.37 -3.20 7.58
CA LEU A 270 16.44 -2.23 6.47
C LEU A 270 15.08 -1.77 5.92
N MET A 271 13.98 -2.36 6.40
CA MET A 271 12.60 -2.04 6.04
C MET A 271 11.80 -1.53 7.24
N ALA A 272 12.47 -1.12 8.32
CA ALA A 272 11.82 -0.54 9.50
C ALA A 272 11.15 0.79 9.16
N HIS A 273 9.96 1.03 9.73
CA HIS A 273 9.18 2.24 9.45
C HIS A 273 9.92 3.52 9.86
N ASP A 274 10.64 3.48 10.97
CA ASP A 274 11.30 4.65 11.56
C ASP A 274 12.48 5.16 10.72
N ASP A 275 13.06 4.34 9.84
CA ASP A 275 14.16 4.75 8.94
C ASP A 275 13.77 5.93 8.05
N ILE A 276 12.48 6.13 7.78
CA ILE A 276 11.98 7.26 6.99
C ILE A 276 12.17 8.58 7.77
N ALA A 277 12.06 8.55 9.09
CA ALA A 277 12.16 9.73 9.96
C ALA A 277 13.61 10.13 10.30
N HIS A 278 14.58 9.24 10.11
CA HIS A 278 15.96 9.48 10.52
C HIS A 278 16.78 10.19 9.43
N THR A 279 17.06 11.48 9.63
CA THR A 279 17.82 12.33 8.70
C THR A 279 19.22 12.70 9.17
N ASP A 280 19.59 12.38 10.41
CA ASP A 280 20.82 12.91 11.03
C ASP A 280 22.01 11.95 10.95
N VAL A 281 21.72 10.67 10.68
CA VAL A 281 22.75 9.62 10.57
C VAL A 281 23.09 9.42 9.11
N VAL A 282 24.39 9.36 8.80
CA VAL A 282 24.90 9.05 7.45
C VAL A 282 25.73 7.78 7.47
N PHE A 283 25.63 7.01 6.40
CA PHE A 283 26.36 5.76 6.21
C PHE A 283 27.15 5.81 4.91
N LYS A 284 28.39 5.30 4.91
CA LYS A 284 29.18 5.20 3.69
C LYS A 284 28.54 4.22 2.70
N ARG A 285 28.41 4.62 1.44
CA ARG A 285 27.79 3.84 0.35
C ARG A 285 28.41 2.46 0.20
N HIS A 286 29.74 2.35 0.22
CA HIS A 286 30.41 1.06 0.06
C HIS A 286 30.09 0.08 1.21
N VAL A 287 29.90 0.58 2.43
CA VAL A 287 29.48 -0.23 3.59
C VAL A 287 28.05 -0.73 3.39
N ILE A 288 27.14 0.14 2.94
CA ILE A 288 25.75 -0.24 2.63
C ILE A 288 25.71 -1.27 1.50
N LYS A 289 26.46 -1.04 0.42
CA LYS A 289 26.53 -1.96 -0.72
C LYS A 289 27.00 -3.34 -0.27
N GLN A 290 28.07 -3.39 0.55
CA GLN A 290 28.56 -4.66 1.08
C GLN A 290 27.51 -5.34 1.98
N LEU A 291 26.84 -4.59 2.86
CA LEU A 291 25.75 -5.12 3.69
C LEU A 291 24.64 -5.75 2.84
N PHE A 292 24.20 -5.07 1.79
CA PHE A 292 23.16 -5.57 0.88
C PHE A 292 23.59 -6.85 0.16
N LEU A 293 24.83 -6.89 -0.32
CA LEU A 293 25.41 -8.08 -0.93
C LEU A 293 25.52 -9.23 0.08
N ASP A 294 26.00 -8.97 1.28
CA ASP A 294 26.12 -9.97 2.34
C ASP A 294 24.77 -10.61 2.69
N ILE A 295 23.68 -9.81 2.72
CA ILE A 295 22.31 -10.30 2.88
C ILE A 295 21.90 -11.17 1.69
N ALA A 296 22.12 -10.69 0.46
CA ALA A 296 21.72 -11.39 -0.76
C ALA A 296 22.48 -12.73 -0.97
N PHE A 297 23.74 -12.79 -0.52
CA PHE A 297 24.56 -14.01 -0.48
C PHE A 297 24.26 -14.91 0.72
N GLU A 298 23.39 -14.48 1.65
CA GLU A 298 23.10 -15.23 2.87
C GLU A 298 24.37 -15.55 3.68
N SER A 299 25.30 -14.58 3.75
CA SER A 299 26.57 -14.72 4.46
C SER A 299 26.36 -14.91 5.97
N THR A 300 27.26 -15.60 6.65
CA THR A 300 27.11 -15.91 8.09
C THR A 300 26.96 -14.63 8.93
N ALA A 301 27.71 -13.57 8.61
CA ALA A 301 27.62 -12.29 9.32
C ALA A 301 26.25 -11.61 9.09
N ALA A 302 25.73 -11.60 7.86
CA ALA A 302 24.43 -11.02 7.56
C ALA A 302 23.26 -11.85 8.11
N LYS A 303 23.38 -13.18 8.17
CA LYS A 303 22.38 -14.09 8.80
C LYS A 303 22.15 -13.80 10.28
N HIS A 304 23.09 -13.14 10.96
CA HIS A 304 22.88 -12.69 12.33
C HIS A 304 22.09 -11.38 12.42
N MET A 305 22.06 -10.59 11.35
CA MET A 305 21.41 -9.27 11.31
C MET A 305 20.03 -9.28 10.64
N ILE A 306 19.88 -9.99 9.52
CA ILE A 306 18.64 -10.09 8.73
C ILE A 306 18.51 -11.52 8.21
N LYS A 307 17.50 -12.25 8.67
CA LYS A 307 17.22 -13.65 8.24
C LYS A 307 16.12 -13.75 7.21
N ASP A 308 15.46 -12.64 6.88
CA ASP A 308 14.30 -12.59 5.99
C ASP A 308 14.67 -12.66 4.50
N PHE A 309 15.88 -13.12 4.15
CA PHE A 309 16.31 -13.33 2.77
C PHE A 309 16.71 -14.79 2.55
N HIS A 310 16.04 -15.48 1.62
CA HIS A 310 16.39 -16.86 1.28
C HIS A 310 16.08 -17.20 -0.16
N ILE A 311 17.06 -17.79 -0.85
CA ILE A 311 16.92 -18.46 -2.14
C ILE A 311 17.62 -19.81 -2.05
N SER A 312 16.90 -20.91 -2.27
CA SER A 312 17.45 -22.25 -2.17
C SER A 312 18.59 -22.48 -3.17
N SER A 313 19.55 -23.35 -2.85
CA SER A 313 20.67 -23.66 -3.76
C SER A 313 20.19 -24.18 -5.12
N LYS A 314 19.07 -24.92 -5.14
CA LYS A 314 18.44 -25.38 -6.39
C LYS A 314 18.02 -24.20 -7.26
N ILE A 315 17.34 -23.21 -6.68
CA ILE A 315 16.89 -22.04 -7.43
C ILE A 315 18.06 -21.11 -7.77
N ARG A 316 19.05 -20.94 -6.88
CA ARG A 316 20.30 -20.22 -7.21
C ARG A 316 21.01 -20.83 -8.42
N ASN A 317 21.09 -22.16 -8.50
CA ASN A 317 21.66 -22.83 -9.67
C ASN A 317 20.88 -22.55 -10.96
N LEU A 318 19.53 -22.51 -10.90
CA LEU A 318 18.70 -22.15 -12.06
C LEU A 318 18.85 -20.68 -12.47
N LEU A 319 19.05 -19.79 -11.49
CA LEU A 319 19.14 -18.35 -11.71
C LEU A 319 20.53 -17.90 -12.16
N PHE A 320 21.58 -18.52 -11.63
CA PHE A 320 22.95 -18.00 -11.75
C PHE A 320 23.93 -19.03 -12.33
N GLY A 321 23.66 -20.34 -12.19
CA GLY A 321 24.56 -21.39 -12.66
C GLY A 321 25.82 -21.56 -11.80
N THR A 322 26.63 -20.50 -11.65
CA THR A 322 27.87 -20.49 -10.84
C THR A 322 27.90 -19.36 -9.80
N PRO A 323 28.69 -19.51 -8.72
CA PRO A 323 28.87 -18.45 -7.72
C PRO A 323 29.45 -17.15 -8.28
N GLU A 324 30.34 -17.21 -9.26
CA GLU A 324 30.94 -16.03 -9.89
C GLU A 324 29.88 -15.23 -10.67
N ASN A 325 29.00 -15.94 -11.40
CA ASN A 325 27.90 -15.30 -12.11
C ASN A 325 26.85 -14.77 -11.13
N GLU A 326 26.58 -15.48 -10.03
CA GLU A 326 25.72 -14.98 -8.95
C GLU A 326 26.25 -13.64 -8.41
N GLN A 327 27.54 -13.56 -8.12
CA GLN A 327 28.16 -12.34 -7.63
C GLN A 327 28.09 -11.21 -8.66
N ALA A 328 28.38 -11.49 -9.93
CA ALA A 328 28.29 -10.51 -11.00
C ALA A 328 26.86 -9.97 -11.18
N VAL A 329 25.86 -10.87 -11.20
CA VAL A 329 24.46 -10.51 -11.37
C VAL A 329 23.94 -9.71 -10.19
N LEU A 330 24.12 -10.19 -8.95
CA LEU A 330 23.62 -9.49 -7.77
C LEU A 330 24.28 -8.12 -7.60
N THR A 331 25.58 -8.01 -7.86
CA THR A 331 26.29 -6.73 -7.86
C THR A 331 25.71 -5.78 -8.90
N ARG A 332 25.48 -6.24 -10.13
CA ARG A 332 24.89 -5.43 -11.20
C ARG A 332 23.48 -4.94 -10.84
N LEU A 333 22.59 -5.83 -10.43
CA LEU A 333 21.21 -5.47 -10.05
C LEU A 333 21.19 -4.45 -8.90
N LEU A 334 22.13 -4.57 -7.97
CA LEU A 334 22.24 -3.61 -6.87
C LEU A 334 22.77 -2.26 -7.35
N GLU A 335 23.80 -2.23 -8.20
CA GLU A 335 24.27 -0.98 -8.83
C GLU A 335 23.17 -0.31 -9.65
N ASP A 336 22.41 -1.08 -10.43
CA ASP A 336 21.24 -0.59 -11.15
C ASP A 336 20.23 0.06 -10.19
N SER A 337 20.04 -0.51 -9.00
CA SER A 337 19.18 0.06 -7.95
C SER A 337 19.69 1.40 -7.41
N PHE A 338 21.00 1.52 -7.15
CA PHE A 338 21.60 2.81 -6.76
C PHE A 338 21.44 3.86 -7.86
N GLN A 339 21.68 3.48 -9.11
CA GLN A 339 21.57 4.38 -10.27
C GLN A 339 20.13 4.84 -10.49
N LYS A 340 19.15 3.92 -10.42
CA LYS A 340 17.73 4.26 -10.57
C LYS A 340 17.23 5.21 -9.49
N MET A 341 17.80 5.11 -8.29
CA MET A 341 17.53 6.01 -7.17
C MET A 341 18.37 7.29 -7.18
N GLY A 342 19.26 7.50 -8.16
CA GLY A 342 20.07 8.72 -8.26
C GLY A 342 21.17 8.81 -7.20
N LEU A 343 21.58 7.65 -6.67
CA LEU A 343 22.53 7.52 -5.56
C LEU A 343 23.80 6.76 -6.01
N GLY A 344 24.06 6.71 -7.32
CA GLY A 344 25.21 6.02 -7.91
C GLY A 344 26.55 6.64 -7.50
N ASP A 345 26.62 7.98 -7.52
CA ASP A 345 27.85 8.74 -7.27
C ASP A 345 27.92 9.31 -5.84
N GLN A 346 26.88 9.11 -5.03
CA GLN A 346 26.81 9.65 -3.67
C GLN A 346 27.62 8.79 -2.70
N GLU A 347 28.59 9.38 -1.99
CA GLU A 347 29.47 8.63 -1.08
C GLU A 347 28.81 8.25 0.24
N GLU A 348 27.86 9.04 0.72
CA GLU A 348 27.20 8.86 2.02
C GLU A 348 25.68 8.87 1.86
N LEU A 349 24.97 7.97 2.54
CA LEU A 349 23.52 7.84 2.44
C LEU A 349 22.83 7.97 3.79
N LEU A 350 21.66 8.58 3.77
CA LEU A 350 20.72 8.59 4.89
C LEU A 350 20.00 7.23 5.05
N PRO A 351 19.48 6.89 6.24
CA PRO A 351 18.63 5.73 6.48
C PRO A 351 17.49 5.59 5.46
N ALA A 352 16.78 6.68 5.16
CA ALA A 352 15.71 6.69 4.17
C ALA A 352 16.20 6.37 2.75
N GLN A 353 17.36 6.90 2.35
CA GLN A 353 17.98 6.61 1.05
C GLN A 353 18.42 5.15 0.94
N ARG A 354 19.04 4.63 2.01
CA ARG A 354 19.39 3.20 2.14
C ARG A 354 18.14 2.33 2.00
N GLN A 355 17.06 2.66 2.70
CA GLN A 355 15.79 1.94 2.60
C GLN A 355 15.23 1.99 1.16
N ALA A 356 15.24 3.15 0.50
CA ALA A 356 14.73 3.29 -0.87
C ALA A 356 15.51 2.42 -1.87
N VAL A 357 16.84 2.36 -1.78
CA VAL A 357 17.68 1.48 -2.63
C VAL A 357 17.38 0.02 -2.34
N TRP A 358 17.33 -0.37 -1.06
CA TRP A 358 17.04 -1.76 -0.68
C TRP A 358 15.65 -2.18 -1.14
N PHE A 359 14.65 -1.32 -0.96
CA PHE A 359 13.28 -1.52 -1.42
C PHE A 359 13.26 -1.75 -2.93
N HIS A 360 13.93 -0.90 -3.71
CA HIS A 360 13.98 -1.07 -5.16
C HIS A 360 14.62 -2.39 -5.59
N PHE A 361 15.74 -2.74 -4.96
CA PHE A 361 16.46 -3.97 -5.24
C PHE A 361 15.56 -5.21 -4.99
N ILE A 362 14.96 -5.31 -3.80
CA ILE A 362 14.20 -6.51 -3.41
C ILE A 362 12.76 -6.52 -3.95
N LYS A 363 12.17 -5.37 -4.33
CA LYS A 363 10.79 -5.30 -4.82
C LYS A 363 10.69 -5.16 -6.34
N PHE A 364 11.79 -4.81 -7.02
CA PHE A 364 11.79 -4.66 -8.47
C PHE A 364 12.95 -5.38 -9.16
N GLU A 365 14.20 -4.97 -8.99
CA GLU A 365 15.33 -5.47 -9.81
C GLU A 365 15.53 -6.98 -9.66
N LEU A 366 15.60 -7.48 -8.42
CA LEU A 366 15.76 -8.91 -8.17
C LEU A 366 14.50 -9.72 -8.57
N PRO A 367 13.26 -9.37 -8.16
CA PRO A 367 12.06 -10.07 -8.62
C PRO A 367 11.92 -10.10 -10.15
N ARG A 368 12.22 -8.98 -10.84
CA ARG A 368 12.17 -8.89 -12.30
C ARG A 368 13.18 -9.85 -12.93
N TYR A 369 14.41 -9.89 -12.43
CA TYR A 369 15.41 -10.86 -12.88
C TYR A 369 14.93 -12.30 -12.71
N ILE A 370 14.40 -12.64 -11.53
CA ILE A 370 13.93 -14.00 -11.21
C ILE A 370 12.77 -14.41 -12.13
N ILE A 371 11.74 -13.55 -12.27
CA ILE A 371 10.57 -13.84 -13.13
C ILE A 371 11.00 -13.98 -14.60
N THR A 372 11.88 -13.09 -15.08
CA THR A 372 12.36 -13.11 -16.48
C THR A 372 13.21 -14.34 -16.78
N THR A 373 14.02 -14.79 -15.81
CA THR A 373 14.93 -15.92 -15.97
C THR A 373 14.18 -17.26 -15.87
N LEU A 374 13.28 -17.40 -14.90
CA LEU A 374 12.57 -18.66 -14.67
C LEU A 374 11.31 -18.82 -15.53
N GLN A 375 10.75 -17.72 -16.05
CA GLN A 375 9.56 -17.68 -16.93
C GLN A 375 8.39 -18.58 -16.45
N PRO A 376 7.90 -18.40 -15.21
CA PRO A 376 6.85 -19.27 -14.67
C PRO A 376 5.51 -19.02 -15.38
N ASP A 377 4.55 -19.94 -15.22
CA ASP A 377 3.17 -19.69 -15.64
C ASP A 377 2.53 -18.63 -14.74
N THR A 378 2.79 -18.71 -13.44
CA THR A 378 2.21 -17.81 -12.45
C THR A 378 3.22 -17.39 -11.39
N TYR A 379 3.00 -16.25 -10.76
CA TYR A 379 3.75 -15.84 -9.58
C TYR A 379 2.87 -15.05 -8.61
N ASN A 380 3.30 -14.89 -7.37
CA ASN A 380 2.61 -14.03 -6.40
C ASN A 380 3.58 -13.40 -5.39
N PHE A 381 3.18 -12.25 -4.85
CA PHE A 381 3.80 -11.63 -3.68
C PHE A 381 2.92 -11.85 -2.45
N ALA A 382 3.29 -12.81 -1.61
CA ALA A 382 2.55 -13.14 -0.40
C ALA A 382 3.16 -12.47 0.83
N CYS A 383 2.30 -12.04 1.75
CA CYS A 383 2.60 -11.96 3.18
C CYS A 383 1.52 -12.76 3.92
N LYS A 384 1.17 -12.43 5.16
CA LYS A 384 0.07 -13.11 5.87
C LYS A 384 -1.22 -13.09 5.05
N ASP A 385 -1.63 -11.89 4.65
CA ASP A 385 -2.85 -11.70 3.86
C ASP A 385 -2.58 -11.19 2.44
N ALA A 386 -1.33 -10.96 2.03
CA ALA A 386 -0.97 -10.33 0.75
C ALA A 386 -1.66 -8.97 0.50
N ILE A 387 -1.83 -8.19 1.57
CA ILE A 387 -2.45 -6.85 1.55
C ILE A 387 -1.48 -5.75 1.95
N ASP A 388 -0.57 -6.05 2.88
CA ASP A 388 0.36 -5.10 3.48
C ASP A 388 1.73 -5.23 2.76
N ARG A 389 2.71 -5.89 3.38
CA ARG A 389 4.03 -6.23 2.80
C ARG A 389 3.99 -6.82 1.39
N GLY A 390 3.15 -7.83 1.16
CA GLY A 390 2.96 -8.43 -0.17
C GLY A 390 2.23 -7.48 -1.13
N GLY A 391 1.32 -6.65 -0.61
CA GLY A 391 0.58 -5.64 -1.39
C GLY A 391 1.50 -4.57 -1.97
N ILE A 392 2.36 -3.96 -1.15
CA ILE A 392 3.31 -2.95 -1.63
C ILE A 392 4.37 -3.55 -2.58
N SER A 393 4.78 -4.81 -2.35
CA SER A 393 5.72 -5.51 -3.23
C SER A 393 5.13 -5.67 -4.63
N SER A 394 3.89 -6.14 -4.70
CA SER A 394 3.13 -6.28 -5.94
C SER A 394 2.90 -4.92 -6.61
N ALA A 395 2.40 -3.92 -5.89
CA ALA A 395 2.09 -2.61 -6.45
C ALA A 395 3.34 -1.95 -7.05
N TYR A 396 4.47 -1.98 -6.35
CA TYR A 396 5.72 -1.40 -6.82
C TYR A 396 6.33 -2.14 -8.01
N TYR A 397 6.35 -3.48 -7.96
CA TYR A 397 6.82 -4.31 -9.07
C TYR A 397 6.06 -3.99 -10.37
N ASN A 398 4.73 -3.92 -10.28
CA ASN A 398 3.88 -3.65 -11.44
C ASN A 398 4.00 -2.20 -11.93
N LEU A 399 4.10 -1.23 -11.01
CA LEU A 399 4.31 0.18 -11.36
C LEU A 399 5.55 0.34 -12.24
N LEU A 400 6.71 -0.15 -11.77
CA LEU A 400 7.96 0.02 -12.49
C LEU A 400 8.07 -0.86 -13.74
N SER A 401 7.48 -2.06 -13.72
CA SER A 401 7.41 -2.91 -14.91
C SER A 401 6.61 -2.22 -16.03
N SER A 402 5.50 -1.58 -15.68
CA SER A 402 4.65 -0.86 -16.63
C SER A 402 5.36 0.34 -17.27
N PHE A 403 6.26 1.00 -16.54
CA PHE A 403 6.98 2.19 -17.05
C PHE A 403 7.96 1.88 -18.17
N SER A 404 8.32 0.60 -18.35
CA SER A 404 9.12 0.10 -19.46
C SER A 404 8.30 -0.15 -20.74
N THR A 405 6.98 0.09 -20.70
CA THR A 405 6.04 -0.20 -21.80
C THR A 405 5.41 1.08 -22.35
N SER A 406 4.69 0.98 -23.48
CA SER A 406 3.91 2.08 -24.05
C SER A 406 2.61 2.37 -23.29
N GLN A 407 2.15 1.45 -22.44
CA GLN A 407 0.94 1.56 -21.64
C GLN A 407 1.30 1.47 -20.15
N PRO A 408 1.96 2.51 -19.59
CA PRO A 408 2.26 2.53 -18.17
C PRO A 408 0.97 2.49 -17.35
N MET A 409 1.09 1.95 -16.15
CA MET A 409 0.02 1.89 -15.16
C MET A 409 -0.54 3.29 -14.89
N SER A 410 -1.86 3.38 -14.86
CA SER A 410 -2.61 4.56 -14.46
C SER A 410 -2.63 4.74 -12.93
N ARG A 411 -3.00 5.93 -12.46
CA ARG A 411 -3.24 6.17 -11.02
C ARG A 411 -4.29 5.20 -10.46
N ASP A 412 -5.41 5.02 -11.17
CA ASP A 412 -6.49 4.13 -10.73
C ASP A 412 -6.00 2.69 -10.53
N GLU A 413 -5.20 2.16 -11.46
CA GLU A 413 -4.63 0.81 -11.34
C GLU A 413 -3.63 0.67 -10.17
N PHE A 414 -2.84 1.71 -9.91
CA PHE A 414 -1.88 1.71 -8.80
C PHE A 414 -2.60 1.78 -7.45
N GLU A 415 -3.59 2.66 -7.34
CA GLU A 415 -4.44 2.80 -6.14
C GLU A 415 -5.28 1.54 -5.89
N GLN A 416 -5.80 0.91 -6.94
CA GLN A 416 -6.41 -0.43 -6.85
C GLN A 416 -5.41 -1.44 -6.31
N ALA A 417 -4.17 -1.44 -6.82
CA ALA A 417 -3.14 -2.39 -6.42
C ALA A 417 -2.81 -2.29 -4.92
N LEU A 418 -2.80 -1.06 -4.38
CA LEU A 418 -2.53 -0.74 -2.99
C LEU A 418 -3.73 -1.00 -2.07
N HIS A 419 -4.93 -0.53 -2.42
CA HIS A 419 -6.03 -0.41 -1.46
C HIS A 419 -7.07 -1.52 -1.57
N ALA A 420 -7.31 -2.10 -2.76
CA ALA A 420 -8.43 -3.02 -2.99
C ALA A 420 -8.35 -4.27 -2.11
N ALA A 421 -7.17 -4.89 -2.05
CA ALA A 421 -6.97 -6.09 -1.26
C ALA A 421 -7.08 -5.82 0.27
N PRO A 422 -6.45 -4.79 0.85
CA PRO A 422 -6.70 -4.41 2.24
C PRO A 422 -8.19 -4.24 2.58
N PHE A 423 -8.95 -3.56 1.71
CA PHE A 423 -10.35 -3.28 1.99
C PHE A 423 -11.20 -4.56 1.90
N MET A 424 -10.96 -5.39 0.88
CA MET A 424 -11.61 -6.69 0.71
C MET A 424 -11.36 -7.62 1.91
N VAL A 425 -10.15 -7.63 2.47
CA VAL A 425 -9.74 -8.64 3.46
C VAL A 425 -9.96 -8.18 4.90
N LYS A 426 -9.75 -6.89 5.17
CA LYS A 426 -9.73 -6.28 6.51
C LYS A 426 -10.68 -5.10 6.68
N GLY A 427 -11.39 -4.67 5.63
CA GLY A 427 -12.30 -3.53 5.71
C GLY A 427 -11.61 -2.18 5.92
N ARG A 428 -10.32 -2.06 5.58
CA ARG A 428 -9.51 -0.83 5.71
C ARG A 428 -8.65 -0.59 4.47
N GLY A 429 -8.14 0.63 4.29
CA GLY A 429 -7.08 0.91 3.31
C GLY A 429 -5.71 0.30 3.71
N MET A 430 -4.72 0.42 2.82
CA MET A 430 -3.30 0.18 3.16
C MET A 430 -2.93 0.96 4.42
N ASN A 431 -2.20 0.31 5.32
CA ASN A 431 -1.72 0.88 6.56
C ASN A 431 -0.44 1.70 6.34
N ASP A 432 0.34 1.86 7.41
CA ASP A 432 1.65 2.50 7.49
C ASP A 432 2.69 1.99 6.48
N HIS A 433 2.49 0.81 5.87
CA HIS A 433 3.31 0.38 4.74
C HIS A 433 3.29 1.31 3.52
N ILE A 434 2.30 2.21 3.43
CA ILE A 434 2.27 3.25 2.41
C ILE A 434 3.48 4.19 2.50
N ASP A 435 4.00 4.45 3.70
CA ASP A 435 5.12 5.35 3.92
C ASP A 435 6.42 4.77 3.35
N ILE A 436 6.60 3.45 3.45
CA ILE A 436 7.78 2.73 2.94
C ILE A 436 7.81 2.78 1.40
N ILE A 437 6.69 2.46 0.75
CA ILE A 437 6.63 2.56 -0.72
C ILE A 437 6.71 4.01 -1.17
N TRP A 438 6.14 4.95 -0.41
CA TRP A 438 6.26 6.38 -0.67
C TRP A 438 7.71 6.83 -0.69
N ASN A 439 8.53 6.40 0.28
CA ASN A 439 9.94 6.76 0.36
C ASN A 439 10.72 6.30 -0.90
N ALA A 440 10.48 5.06 -1.35
CA ALA A 440 11.09 4.56 -2.59
C ALA A 440 10.58 5.30 -3.85
N VAL A 441 9.29 5.67 -3.89
CA VAL A 441 8.70 6.44 -5.00
C VAL A 441 9.23 7.87 -5.03
N ASP A 442 9.37 8.54 -3.88
CA ASP A 442 9.89 9.90 -3.82
C ASP A 442 11.34 9.98 -4.32
N GLN A 443 12.20 9.06 -3.88
CA GLN A 443 13.57 8.97 -4.36
C GLN A 443 13.63 8.70 -5.87
N TYR A 444 12.77 7.81 -6.36
CA TYR A 444 12.65 7.51 -7.79
C TYR A 444 12.20 8.74 -8.59
N ILE A 445 11.14 9.45 -8.17
CA ILE A 445 10.64 10.66 -8.84
C ILE A 445 11.72 11.73 -8.90
N THR A 446 12.42 11.95 -7.78
CA THR A 446 13.47 12.98 -7.68
C THR A 446 14.55 12.77 -8.74
N THR A 447 14.93 11.51 -8.95
CA THR A 447 15.94 11.14 -9.96
C THR A 447 15.37 11.14 -11.38
N GLN A 448 14.17 10.59 -11.56
CA GLN A 448 13.58 10.32 -12.87
C GLN A 448 12.58 11.40 -13.31
N LYS A 449 12.67 12.61 -12.75
CA LYS A 449 11.69 13.69 -12.92
C LYS A 449 11.40 14.00 -14.39
N ALA A 450 12.44 14.04 -15.24
CA ALA A 450 12.32 14.28 -16.67
C ALA A 450 11.51 13.19 -17.40
N LEU A 451 11.54 11.94 -16.94
CA LEU A 451 10.75 10.83 -17.53
C LEU A 451 9.27 10.90 -17.15
N LEU A 452 8.94 11.60 -16.06
CA LEU A 452 7.58 11.67 -15.51
C LEU A 452 6.84 12.93 -15.97
N GLN A 453 7.55 14.05 -16.15
CA GLN A 453 6.94 15.30 -16.56
C GLN A 453 6.47 15.26 -18.02
N GLY A 454 5.26 15.76 -18.27
CA GLY A 454 4.68 15.82 -19.62
C GLY A 454 4.30 14.47 -20.21
N THR A 455 4.31 13.39 -19.42
CA THR A 455 3.92 12.04 -19.85
C THR A 455 2.66 11.57 -19.11
N ASN A 456 2.08 10.47 -19.57
CA ASN A 456 1.01 9.77 -18.86
C ASN A 456 1.44 9.15 -17.51
N LYS A 457 2.68 9.39 -17.06
CA LYS A 457 3.22 8.99 -15.74
C LYS A 457 3.24 10.15 -14.73
N HIS A 458 2.85 11.36 -15.15
CA HIS A 458 2.89 12.57 -14.31
C HIS A 458 2.10 12.43 -13.01
N TRP A 459 1.00 11.67 -13.04
CA TRP A 459 0.15 11.41 -11.87
C TRP A 459 0.91 10.85 -10.66
N LEU A 460 2.07 10.21 -10.87
CA LEU A 460 2.88 9.67 -9.78
C LEU A 460 3.47 10.78 -8.90
N ILE A 461 3.71 11.98 -9.47
CA ILE A 461 4.11 13.17 -8.72
C ILE A 461 2.97 13.60 -7.79
N ASP A 462 1.74 13.68 -8.32
CA ASP A 462 0.56 14.04 -7.53
C ASP A 462 0.28 13.00 -6.43
N TRP A 463 0.46 11.71 -6.76
CA TRP A 463 0.30 10.62 -5.80
C TRP A 463 1.31 10.74 -4.65
N ARG A 464 2.60 11.00 -4.97
CA ARG A 464 3.63 11.23 -3.95
C ARG A 464 3.25 12.41 -3.07
N ASP A 465 2.90 13.54 -3.68
CA ASP A 465 2.58 14.75 -2.92
C ASP A 465 1.41 14.49 -1.96
N ALA A 466 0.33 13.87 -2.44
CA ALA A 466 -0.87 13.53 -1.65
C ALA A 466 -0.60 12.53 -0.51
N ASN A 467 0.33 11.61 -0.68
CA ASN A 467 0.65 10.55 0.28
C ASN A 467 1.91 10.84 1.12
N CYS A 468 2.42 12.08 1.10
CA CYS A 468 3.60 12.46 1.89
C CYS A 468 3.40 12.19 3.39
N PRO A 469 4.27 11.39 4.02
CA PRO A 469 4.28 11.24 5.47
C PRO A 469 4.52 12.60 6.13
N ALA A 470 3.86 12.85 7.26
CA ALA A 470 3.95 14.14 7.96
C ALA A 470 5.41 14.49 8.32
N VAL A 471 6.20 13.49 8.70
CA VAL A 471 7.64 13.65 9.05
C VAL A 471 8.52 14.07 7.86
N ARG A 472 8.06 13.87 6.61
CA ARG A 472 8.78 14.24 5.37
C ARG A 472 8.20 15.46 4.67
N ALA A 473 7.09 15.99 5.17
CA ALA A 473 6.38 17.09 4.52
C ALA A 473 7.25 18.35 4.38
N GLY A 474 8.12 18.65 5.35
CA GLY A 474 9.00 19.82 5.28
C GLY A 474 10.00 19.75 4.13
N GLU A 475 10.70 18.64 3.98
CA GLU A 475 11.67 18.44 2.90
C GLU A 475 11.00 18.44 1.52
N LEU A 476 9.85 17.75 1.40
CA LEU A 476 9.11 17.75 0.14
C LEU A 476 8.56 19.15 -0.17
N LEU A 477 8.09 19.90 0.83
CA LEU A 477 7.61 21.27 0.66
C LEU A 477 8.66 22.17 0.02
N GLU A 478 9.93 22.13 0.47
CA GLU A 478 10.99 22.94 -0.14
C GLU A 478 11.18 22.61 -1.62
N ARG A 479 11.22 21.31 -1.96
CA ARG A 479 11.35 20.86 -3.35
C ARG A 479 10.15 21.32 -4.19
N ARG A 480 8.93 21.18 -3.66
CA ARG A 480 7.71 21.57 -4.39
C ARG A 480 7.55 23.07 -4.52
N LEU A 481 7.94 23.86 -3.53
CA LEU A 481 7.98 25.33 -3.66
C LEU A 481 8.88 25.73 -4.83
N SER A 482 10.11 25.24 -4.85
CA SER A 482 11.06 25.51 -5.94
C SER A 482 10.49 25.08 -7.30
N ASP A 483 10.03 23.84 -7.40
CA ASP A 483 9.49 23.27 -8.63
C ASP A 483 8.28 24.04 -9.18
N CYS A 484 7.31 24.33 -8.32
CA CYS A 484 6.07 24.99 -8.70
C CYS A 484 6.32 26.46 -9.05
N MET A 485 7.19 27.17 -8.32
CA MET A 485 7.56 28.55 -8.66
C MET A 485 8.21 28.62 -10.04
N VAL A 486 9.25 27.81 -10.30
CA VAL A 486 9.91 27.77 -11.61
C VAL A 486 8.92 27.39 -12.71
N ALA A 487 8.04 26.42 -12.47
CA ALA A 487 7.04 26.02 -13.45
C ALA A 487 6.02 27.14 -13.75
N LEU A 488 5.62 27.93 -12.76
CA LEU A 488 4.68 29.04 -12.91
C LEU A 488 5.33 30.29 -13.55
N GLU A 489 6.57 30.60 -13.20
CA GLU A 489 7.34 31.71 -13.79
C GLU A 489 7.55 31.52 -15.30
N ASN A 490 7.64 30.28 -15.77
CA ASN A 490 7.78 29.94 -17.19
C ASN A 490 6.43 29.90 -17.95
N ARG A 491 5.30 30.16 -17.29
CA ARG A 491 3.98 30.18 -17.94
C ARG A 491 3.60 31.60 -18.38
N SER A 492 2.66 31.67 -19.31
CA SER A 492 2.07 32.94 -19.73
C SER A 492 1.51 33.70 -18.53
N ASP A 493 1.88 34.98 -18.43
CA ASP A 493 1.40 35.84 -17.36
C ASP A 493 -0.14 35.89 -17.36
N SER A 494 -0.71 35.59 -16.20
CA SER A 494 -2.12 35.73 -15.93
C SER A 494 -2.29 36.14 -14.47
N SER A 495 -3.43 36.74 -14.15
CA SER A 495 -3.74 37.07 -12.76
C SER A 495 -3.75 35.82 -11.87
N VAL A 496 -4.21 34.67 -12.35
CA VAL A 496 -4.21 33.41 -11.59
C VAL A 496 -2.78 32.98 -11.27
N VAL A 497 -1.88 32.99 -12.26
CA VAL A 497 -0.47 32.64 -12.09
C VAL A 497 0.21 33.59 -11.10
N ARG A 498 -0.04 34.91 -11.20
CA ARG A 498 0.50 35.90 -10.25
C ARG A 498 0.03 35.65 -8.81
N HIS A 499 -1.27 35.44 -8.60
CA HIS A 499 -1.77 35.15 -7.25
C HIS A 499 -1.22 33.83 -6.70
N ALA A 500 -1.07 32.80 -7.54
CA ALA A 500 -0.44 31.56 -7.11
C ALA A 500 1.03 31.77 -6.73
N LEU A 501 1.81 32.53 -7.52
CA LEU A 501 3.19 32.89 -7.18
C LEU A 501 3.25 33.68 -5.86
N ASP A 502 2.33 34.60 -5.61
CA ASP A 502 2.25 35.34 -4.35
C ASP A 502 2.01 34.40 -3.16
N VAL A 503 1.12 33.41 -3.30
CA VAL A 503 0.88 32.39 -2.26
C VAL A 503 2.16 31.61 -1.97
N LEU A 504 2.82 31.10 -3.02
CA LEU A 504 4.03 30.30 -2.89
C LEU A 504 5.17 31.12 -2.25
N GLN A 505 5.32 32.38 -2.64
CA GLN A 505 6.30 33.30 -2.06
C GLN A 505 6.00 33.61 -0.59
N ALA A 506 4.73 33.80 -0.24
CA ALA A 506 4.32 34.01 1.14
C ALA A 506 4.65 32.79 2.01
N ILE A 507 4.35 31.56 1.54
CA ILE A 507 4.69 30.32 2.26
C ILE A 507 6.20 30.18 2.42
N LYS A 508 6.99 30.50 1.38
CA LYS A 508 8.46 30.46 1.43
C LYS A 508 9.04 31.42 2.48
N GLN A 509 8.37 32.55 2.74
CA GLN A 509 8.78 33.56 3.72
C GLN A 509 8.24 33.33 5.13
N CYS A 510 7.30 32.40 5.32
CA CYS A 510 6.74 32.11 6.63
C CYS A 510 7.75 31.43 7.55
N ASP A 511 7.61 31.67 8.85
CA ASP A 511 8.28 30.82 9.83
C ASP A 511 7.71 29.40 9.73
N ARG A 512 8.60 28.44 9.47
CA ARG A 512 8.31 27.03 9.27
C ARG A 512 8.94 26.16 10.35
N SER A 513 9.30 26.76 11.49
CA SER A 513 9.85 26.09 12.67
C SER A 513 8.95 24.94 13.19
N TYR A 514 7.64 24.99 12.90
CA TYR A 514 6.67 23.97 13.31
C TYR A 514 6.38 22.94 12.21
N ALA A 515 6.84 21.70 12.43
CA ALA A 515 6.65 20.59 11.50
C ALA A 515 5.17 20.21 11.25
N CYS A 516 4.27 20.47 12.21
CA CYS A 516 2.84 20.16 12.07
C CYS A 516 2.16 20.93 10.93
N ASN A 517 2.68 22.10 10.56
CA ASN A 517 2.14 22.93 9.48
C ASN A 517 2.69 22.55 8.09
N HIS A 518 3.76 21.76 8.00
CA HIS A 518 4.40 21.46 6.71
C HIS A 518 3.47 20.70 5.76
N ALA A 519 2.69 19.75 6.26
CA ALA A 519 1.71 19.03 5.44
C ALA A 519 0.60 19.96 4.94
N LEU A 520 0.19 20.93 5.75
CA LEU A 520 -0.78 21.96 5.37
C LEU A 520 -0.21 22.88 4.27
N PHE A 521 1.02 23.38 4.45
CA PHE A 521 1.69 24.20 3.44
C PHE A 521 1.89 23.45 2.13
N LEU A 522 2.29 22.17 2.19
CA LEU A 522 2.44 21.32 1.01
C LEU A 522 1.12 21.20 0.24
N ASP A 523 0.01 20.99 0.96
CA ASP A 523 -1.33 20.94 0.39
C ASP A 523 -1.69 22.22 -0.37
N VAL A 524 -1.38 23.38 0.22
CA VAL A 524 -1.62 24.69 -0.39
C VAL A 524 -0.78 24.92 -1.62
N VAL A 525 0.51 24.56 -1.57
CA VAL A 525 1.44 24.72 -2.70
C VAL A 525 0.98 23.88 -3.88
N VAL A 526 0.67 22.60 -3.65
CA VAL A 526 0.23 21.66 -4.69
C VAL A 526 -1.14 22.07 -5.24
N SER A 527 -2.07 22.47 -4.37
CA SER A 527 -3.39 22.96 -4.75
C SER A 527 -3.32 24.23 -5.61
N SER A 528 -2.52 25.22 -5.20
CA SER A 528 -2.33 26.48 -5.92
C SER A 528 -1.75 26.25 -7.32
N TYR A 529 -0.79 25.33 -7.42
CA TYR A 529 -0.22 24.92 -8.70
C TYR A 529 -1.23 24.19 -9.59
N ALA A 530 -2.00 23.25 -9.02
CA ALA A 530 -3.02 22.49 -9.75
C ALA A 530 -4.09 23.41 -10.36
N PHE A 531 -4.54 24.45 -9.65
CA PHE A 531 -5.47 25.46 -10.21
C PHE A 531 -4.93 26.16 -11.45
N CYS A 532 -3.64 26.45 -11.47
CA CYS A 532 -3.03 27.08 -12.63
C CYS A 532 -2.98 26.09 -13.80
N GLN A 533 -2.83 24.79 -13.53
CA GLN A 533 -2.83 23.76 -14.57
C GLN A 533 -4.22 23.53 -15.16
N ASP A 534 -5.23 23.41 -14.30
CA ASP A 534 -6.61 23.19 -14.70
C ASP A 534 -7.58 24.07 -13.88
N PRO A 535 -7.97 25.23 -14.41
CA PRO A 535 -8.96 26.09 -13.78
C PRO A 535 -10.35 25.43 -13.63
N GLN A 536 -10.67 24.35 -14.37
CA GLN A 536 -11.95 23.66 -14.24
C GLN A 536 -12.09 22.90 -12.92
N LEU A 537 -11.00 22.69 -12.19
CA LEU A 537 -11.02 22.09 -10.84
C LEU A 537 -11.92 22.86 -9.85
N LEU A 538 -12.25 24.12 -10.11
CA LEU A 538 -13.20 24.91 -9.31
C LEU A 538 -14.67 24.57 -9.55
N LEU A 539 -14.96 23.88 -10.65
CA LEU A 539 -16.30 23.36 -10.96
C LEU A 539 -16.54 21.99 -10.30
N ASP A 540 -15.49 21.38 -9.76
CA ASP A 540 -15.58 20.11 -9.04
C ASP A 540 -15.96 20.38 -7.58
N ASP A 541 -17.19 19.99 -7.21
CA ASP A 541 -17.73 20.15 -5.86
C ASP A 541 -16.83 19.50 -4.79
N LYS A 542 -16.12 18.41 -5.11
CA LYS A 542 -15.22 17.75 -4.17
C LYS A 542 -13.95 18.56 -3.93
N LYS A 543 -13.43 19.21 -4.97
CA LYS A 543 -12.29 20.11 -4.85
C LYS A 543 -12.66 21.34 -4.05
N LEU A 544 -13.84 21.92 -4.28
CA LEU A 544 -14.38 22.99 -3.44
C LEU A 544 -14.47 22.58 -1.97
N MET A 545 -15.02 21.40 -1.67
CA MET A 545 -15.06 20.87 -0.29
C MET A 545 -13.66 20.69 0.31
N HIS A 546 -12.68 20.22 -0.47
CA HIS A 546 -11.29 20.13 -0.02
C HIS A 546 -10.73 21.51 0.32
N TYR A 547 -11.01 22.53 -0.49
CA TYR A 547 -10.55 23.89 -0.21
C TYR A 547 -11.23 24.51 1.00
N ASP A 548 -12.53 24.30 1.19
CA ASP A 548 -13.23 24.75 2.39
C ASP A 548 -12.65 24.09 3.65
N HIS A 549 -12.33 22.80 3.59
CA HIS A 549 -11.67 22.08 4.69
C HIS A 549 -10.24 22.56 4.92
N LEU A 550 -9.50 22.83 3.84
CA LEU A 550 -8.16 23.36 3.89
C LEU A 550 -8.15 24.74 4.56
N ILE A 551 -9.12 25.60 4.20
CA ILE A 551 -9.37 26.87 4.86
C ILE A 551 -9.68 26.65 6.34
N GLU A 552 -10.67 25.81 6.68
CA GLU A 552 -11.07 25.55 8.07
C GLU A 552 -9.88 25.12 8.93
N LYS A 553 -9.05 24.20 8.43
CA LYS A 553 -7.83 23.76 9.10
C LYS A 553 -6.87 24.90 9.37
N MET A 554 -6.64 25.78 8.39
CA MET A 554 -5.82 26.96 8.61
C MET A 554 -6.42 27.87 9.69
N LEU A 555 -7.75 27.97 9.76
CA LEU A 555 -8.39 28.79 10.79
C LEU A 555 -8.28 28.23 12.19
N THR A 556 -8.07 26.92 12.31
CA THR A 556 -7.90 26.24 13.60
C THR A 556 -6.44 26.12 14.03
N CYS A 557 -5.48 26.54 13.20
CA CYS A 557 -4.09 26.63 13.63
C CYS A 557 -3.94 27.85 14.56
N ASP A 558 -3.71 27.58 15.84
CA ASP A 558 -3.63 28.58 16.92
C ASP A 558 -2.43 29.55 16.81
N GLU A 559 -1.46 29.26 15.94
CA GLU A 559 -0.22 30.04 15.80
C GLU A 559 -0.18 30.78 14.47
N GLN A 560 -0.07 32.11 14.56
CA GLN A 560 -0.25 33.10 13.49
C GLN A 560 0.49 32.76 12.19
N PRO A 561 -0.26 32.65 11.08
CA PRO A 561 0.39 32.92 9.81
C PRO A 561 -0.59 33.66 8.89
N VAL A 562 -0.95 34.87 9.34
CA VAL A 562 -2.02 35.69 8.76
C VAL A 562 -1.73 36.06 7.29
N SER A 563 -0.47 36.21 6.89
CA SER A 563 -0.07 36.77 5.60
C SER A 563 -0.28 35.82 4.41
N TRP A 564 0.19 34.57 4.48
CA TRP A 564 0.01 33.62 3.39
C TRP A 564 -1.44 33.12 3.31
N MET A 565 -2.10 32.92 4.46
CA MET A 565 -3.52 32.57 4.51
C MET A 565 -4.35 33.62 3.79
N GLU A 566 -4.09 34.90 4.06
CA GLU A 566 -4.76 35.99 3.35
C GLU A 566 -4.51 35.93 1.84
N THR A 567 -3.28 35.66 1.43
CA THR A 567 -2.91 35.58 0.02
C THR A 567 -3.61 34.40 -0.67
N PHE A 568 -3.69 33.25 0.01
CA PHE A 568 -4.39 32.07 -0.50
C PHE A 568 -5.90 32.29 -0.60
N LEU A 569 -6.50 32.93 0.39
CA LEU A 569 -7.92 33.28 0.37
C LEU A 569 -8.26 34.30 -0.72
N ARG A 570 -7.35 35.24 -1.01
CA ARG A 570 -7.49 36.14 -2.16
C ARG A 570 -7.44 35.38 -3.49
N LEU A 571 -6.53 34.40 -3.63
CA LEU A 571 -6.48 33.52 -4.80
C LEU A 571 -7.81 32.76 -4.97
N LEU A 572 -8.30 32.09 -3.93
CA LEU A 572 -9.58 31.36 -3.97
C LEU A 572 -10.76 32.27 -4.33
N ARG A 573 -10.82 33.48 -3.73
CA ARG A 573 -11.85 34.46 -4.06
C ARG A 573 -11.78 34.92 -5.51
N PHE A 574 -10.58 35.23 -6.00
CA PHE A 574 -10.35 35.62 -7.39
C PHE A 574 -10.87 34.54 -8.35
N LEU A 575 -10.52 33.29 -8.06
CA LEU A 575 -10.94 32.11 -8.80
C LEU A 575 -12.47 31.92 -8.78
N CYS A 576 -13.12 32.04 -7.61
CA CYS A 576 -14.58 31.99 -7.49
C CYS A 576 -15.30 33.15 -8.22
N CYS A 577 -14.68 34.33 -8.34
CA CYS A 577 -15.23 35.45 -9.10
C CYS A 577 -15.11 35.27 -10.62
N MET A 578 -14.08 34.54 -11.08
CA MET A 578 -13.84 34.25 -12.50
C MET A 578 -14.81 33.21 -13.07
N GLN A 579 -15.40 32.37 -12.21
CA GLN A 579 -16.41 31.39 -12.59
C GLN A 579 -17.79 31.87 -12.15
N GLN A 580 -18.81 31.81 -13.02
CA GLN A 580 -20.11 32.40 -12.74
C GLN A 580 -20.68 31.94 -11.37
N PRO A 581 -21.26 32.86 -10.57
CA PRO A 581 -21.45 32.63 -9.15
C PRO A 581 -22.53 31.58 -8.89
N ARG A 582 -22.13 30.41 -8.37
CA ARG A 582 -23.03 29.63 -7.52
C ARG A 582 -23.22 30.41 -6.21
N LYS A 583 -24.46 30.89 -5.97
CA LYS A 583 -24.84 31.72 -4.81
C LYS A 583 -24.61 31.07 -3.44
N THR A 584 -24.24 29.80 -3.37
CA THR A 584 -24.23 29.02 -2.11
C THR A 584 -23.01 29.26 -1.23
N HIS A 585 -21.87 29.70 -1.76
CA HIS A 585 -20.62 29.79 -0.97
C HIS A 585 -20.24 31.21 -0.51
N THR A 586 -20.88 32.26 -1.04
CA THR A 586 -20.53 33.67 -0.73
C THR A 586 -20.66 34.03 0.76
N ASN A 587 -21.50 33.35 1.52
CA ASN A 587 -21.69 33.61 2.96
C ASN A 587 -20.56 33.04 3.82
N ASP A 588 -19.99 31.89 3.44
CA ASP A 588 -18.90 31.26 4.18
C ASP A 588 -17.61 32.08 4.06
N TYR A 589 -17.35 32.62 2.86
CA TYR A 589 -16.24 33.57 2.62
C TYR A 589 -16.39 34.88 3.41
N ALA A 590 -17.62 35.38 3.61
CA ALA A 590 -17.85 36.58 4.40
C ALA A 590 -17.58 36.37 5.91
N ASN A 591 -18.00 35.22 6.46
CA ASN A 591 -17.69 34.83 7.84
C ASN A 591 -16.17 34.68 8.07
N LEU A 592 -15.46 34.17 7.07
CA LEU A 592 -14.02 34.02 7.08
C LEU A 592 -13.28 35.35 7.23
N ILE A 593 -13.72 36.35 6.47
CA ILE A 593 -13.17 37.72 6.51
C ILE A 593 -13.39 38.35 7.90
N GLY A 594 -14.53 38.05 8.54
CA GLY A 594 -14.80 38.45 9.92
C GLY A 594 -13.77 37.89 10.90
N LYS A 595 -13.46 36.59 10.82
CA LYS A 595 -12.45 35.93 11.67
C LYS A 595 -11.02 36.46 11.41
N MET A 596 -10.66 36.69 10.15
CA MET A 596 -9.36 37.29 9.81
C MET A 596 -9.21 38.72 10.33
N GLY A 597 -10.29 39.51 10.31
CA GLY A 597 -10.33 40.82 10.95
C GLY A 597 -10.07 40.75 12.46
N GLN A 598 -10.60 39.71 13.12
CA GLN A 598 -10.34 39.45 14.55
C GLN A 598 -8.87 39.06 14.79
N TRP A 599 -8.25 38.21 13.98
CA TRP A 599 -6.82 37.89 14.15
C TRP A 599 -5.89 39.07 13.95
N ARG A 600 -6.19 39.95 12.99
CA ARG A 600 -5.44 41.22 12.84
C ARG A 600 -5.52 42.11 14.08
N SER A 601 -6.64 42.04 14.81
CA SER A 601 -6.80 42.79 16.06
C SER A 601 -6.02 42.15 17.22
N VAL A 602 -5.92 40.82 17.24
CA VAL A 602 -5.12 40.07 18.23
C VAL A 602 -3.62 40.23 17.96
N SER A 603 -3.17 40.15 16.71
CA SER A 603 -1.75 40.29 16.34
C SER A 603 -1.20 41.69 16.61
N LYS A 604 -2.00 42.73 16.33
CA LYS A 604 -1.66 44.12 16.70
C LYS A 604 -1.66 44.35 18.22
N SER A 605 -2.40 43.56 18.98
CA SER A 605 -2.40 43.67 20.46
C SER A 605 -1.17 43.02 21.11
N THR A 606 -0.60 41.98 20.50
CA THR A 606 0.61 41.31 20.98
C THR A 606 1.91 42.04 20.61
N GLU A 607 1.93 42.86 19.54
CA GLU A 607 3.08 43.73 19.20
C GLU A 607 3.28 44.90 20.19
N HIS A 608 2.33 45.16 21.10
CA HIS A 608 2.48 46.16 22.16
C HIS A 608 2.72 45.57 23.56
N THR A 609 2.95 44.26 23.65
CA THR A 609 3.35 43.58 24.90
C THR A 609 4.53 42.63 24.64
N SER A 610 5.62 43.13 24.07
CA SER A 610 6.89 42.40 23.95
C SER A 610 7.88 42.72 25.08
N ASP A 611 7.38 43.08 26.27
CA ASP A 611 8.17 43.23 27.50
C ASP A 611 7.37 42.63 28.66
N SER A 612 7.44 41.30 28.83
CA SER A 612 7.28 40.56 30.11
C SER A 612 6.72 39.14 29.93
N TYR A 613 7.53 38.22 29.41
CA TYR A 613 7.40 36.82 29.78
C TYR A 613 8.78 36.21 30.04
N LYS A 614 9.35 36.54 31.21
CA LYS A 614 10.30 35.67 31.90
C LYS A 614 9.48 34.61 32.61
N PHE A 615 9.46 33.38 32.09
CA PHE A 615 9.03 32.22 32.88
C PHE A 615 10.26 31.50 33.45
N CYS A 616 10.12 31.15 34.73
CA CYS A 616 11.11 30.59 35.62
C CYS A 616 11.75 29.31 35.10
N LEU A 617 13.09 29.30 35.12
CA LEU A 617 13.87 28.10 35.42
C LEU A 617 13.49 27.66 36.84
N LEU A 618 12.77 26.54 36.96
CA LEU A 618 12.64 25.82 38.22
C LEU A 618 13.76 24.81 38.32
N ASP A 619 14.49 24.97 39.41
CA ASP A 619 15.65 24.25 39.90
C ASP A 619 15.44 22.72 39.89
N GLN A 620 16.41 22.00 39.31
CA GLN A 620 16.55 20.56 39.45
C GLN A 620 17.32 20.26 40.74
N THR A 621 16.63 20.15 41.87
CA THR A 621 17.13 19.39 43.04
C THR A 621 15.95 18.81 43.82
N GLY A 622 15.97 17.50 44.10
CA GLY A 622 15.07 16.91 45.10
C GLY A 622 14.49 15.54 44.78
N ASP A 623 15.29 14.50 45.03
CA ASP A 623 14.93 13.31 45.80
C ASP A 623 13.66 12.51 45.43
N LEU A 624 13.88 11.36 44.79
CA LEU A 624 12.88 10.30 44.61
C LEU A 624 12.88 9.40 45.84
N SER A 625 11.86 9.54 46.70
CA SER A 625 11.50 8.49 47.65
C SER A 625 10.01 8.15 47.59
N MET A 626 9.76 6.86 47.31
CA MET A 626 8.63 6.04 47.79
C MET A 626 7.20 6.41 47.35
N LYS A 627 6.25 5.49 47.12
CA LYS A 627 6.05 4.09 47.54
C LYS A 627 4.97 3.47 46.64
N PHE A 628 5.08 2.18 46.40
CA PHE A 628 3.97 1.32 45.97
C PHE A 628 2.91 1.22 47.07
N ASN A 629 1.63 1.21 46.66
CA ASN A 629 0.54 0.50 47.31
C ASN A 629 -0.37 -0.06 46.22
#